data_AF-A0A4U0SSU5-F1
#
_entry.id   AF-A0A4U0SSU5-F1
#
_cell.length_a   1.000
_cell.length_b   1.000
_cell.length_c   1.000
_cell.angle_alpha   90.00
_cell.angle_beta   90.00
_cell.angle_gamma   90.00
#
_symmetry.space_group_name_H-M   'P 1'
#
loop_
_entity.id
_entity.type
_entity.pdbx_description
1 polymer ?
#
loop_
_entity_poly.entity_id
_entity_poly.type
_entity_poly.pdbx_seq_one_letter_code
_entity_poly.pdbx_strand_id
1 'polypeptide(L)'
;MSDTVSDRDLLDLLLAVGADRGISAADFDRTFEELDLDSLARAEFAAKLHTHSGVDTEERTTPDATPNQIRWIVADEQPARTGR
;
A
#
# COMPACT_ATOMS: atom_id res chain seq x y z
N MET A 1 -2.40 18.59 -7.84
CA MET A 1 -2.39 17.66 -6.70
C MET A 1 -1.76 16.40 -7.23
N SER A 2 -0.53 16.09 -6.81
CA SER A 2 0.05 14.77 -7.05
C SER A 2 -0.70 13.83 -6.10
N ASP A 3 -1.49 12.90 -6.62
CA ASP A 3 -2.29 11.96 -5.81
C ASP A 3 -1.38 10.84 -5.27
N THR A 4 -0.42 11.24 -4.43
CA THR A 4 0.40 10.28 -3.67
C THR A 4 -0.46 9.71 -2.55
N VAL A 5 -0.46 8.39 -2.41
CA VAL A 5 -1.14 7.67 -1.32
C VAL A 5 -0.63 8.20 0.02
N SER A 6 -1.50 8.83 0.80
CA SER A 6 -1.11 9.43 2.09
C SER A 6 -0.93 8.37 3.17
N ASP A 7 -0.32 8.73 4.30
CA ASP A 7 -0.23 7.84 5.48
C ASP A 7 -1.62 7.41 5.96
N ARG A 8 -2.62 8.30 5.86
CA ARG A 8 -4.00 7.99 6.21
C ARG A 8 -4.59 6.96 5.26
N ASP A 9 -4.38 7.11 3.96
CA ASP A 9 -4.88 6.15 2.98
C ASP A 9 -4.25 4.78 3.22
N LEU A 10 -2.94 4.74 3.48
CA LEU A 10 -2.22 3.50 3.74
C LEU A 10 -2.72 2.83 5.03
N LEU A 11 -2.98 3.62 6.08
CA LEU A 11 -3.58 3.15 7.32
C LEU A 11 -4.97 2.55 7.09
N ASP A 12 -5.85 3.30 6.40
CA ASP A 12 -7.22 2.88 6.12
C ASP A 12 -7.25 1.60 5.27
N LEU A 13 -6.33 1.46 4.30
CA LEU A 13 -6.16 0.26 3.48
C LEU A 13 -5.72 -0.96 4.33
N LEU A 14 -4.72 -0.79 5.20
CA LEU A 14 -4.22 -1.86 6.07
C LEU A 14 -5.29 -2.33 7.05
N LEU A 15 -6.02 -1.40 7.68
CA LEU A 15 -7.13 -1.72 8.55
C LEU A 15 -8.27 -2.43 7.81
N ALA A 16 -8.53 -2.05 6.55
CA ALA A 16 -9.58 -2.66 5.73
C ALA A 16 -9.30 -4.11 5.34
N VAL A 17 -8.05 -4.58 5.41
CA VAL A 17 -7.64 -5.96 5.10
C VAL A 17 -7.31 -6.78 6.35
N GLY A 18 -7.57 -6.23 7.54
CA GLY A 18 -7.46 -6.96 8.81
C GLY A 18 -6.18 -6.74 9.60
N ALA A 19 -5.38 -5.70 9.29
CA ALA A 19 -4.25 -5.33 10.14
C ALA A 19 -4.70 -4.98 11.58
N ASP A 20 -3.78 -5.11 12.54
CA ASP A 20 -4.05 -4.78 13.95
C ASP A 20 -4.50 -3.31 14.12
N ARG A 21 -5.46 -3.06 15.03
CA ARG A 21 -6.01 -1.71 15.25
C ARG A 21 -5.02 -0.73 15.87
N GLY A 22 -3.93 -1.22 16.44
CA GLY A 22 -2.81 -0.45 16.96
C GLY A 22 -1.76 -0.08 15.90
N ILE A 23 -1.93 -0.51 14.64
CA ILE A 23 -1.01 -0.17 13.55
C ILE A 23 -0.94 1.34 13.36
N SER A 24 0.28 1.83 13.12
CA SER A 24 0.57 3.24 12.96
C SER A 24 1.53 3.48 11.79
N ALA A 25 1.77 4.75 11.46
CA ALA A 25 2.74 5.09 10.42
C ALA A 25 4.17 4.60 10.71
N ALA A 26 4.51 4.33 11.98
CA ALA A 26 5.79 3.75 12.36
C ALA A 26 5.94 2.27 11.94
N ASP A 27 4.84 1.58 11.65
CA ASP A 27 4.82 0.19 11.24
C ASP A 27 4.88 0.01 9.72
N PHE A 28 4.79 1.08 8.92
CA PHE A 28 4.71 0.98 7.46
C PHE A 28 6.01 0.52 6.78
N ASP A 29 7.12 0.49 7.51
CA ASP A 29 8.40 -0.08 7.07
C ASP A 29 8.60 -1.53 7.52
N ARG A 30 7.63 -2.11 8.25
CA ARG A 30 7.60 -3.55 8.54
C ARG A 30 7.09 -4.30 7.33
N THR A 31 7.58 -5.52 7.13
CA THR A 31 7.11 -6.35 6.03
C THR A 31 5.66 -6.77 6.28
N PHE A 32 4.93 -7.12 5.22
CA PHE A 32 3.58 -7.63 5.37
C PHE A 32 3.53 -8.91 6.22
N GLU A 33 4.57 -9.75 6.16
CA GLU A 33 4.72 -10.89 7.07
C GLU A 33 4.89 -10.45 8.53
N GLU A 34 5.71 -9.44 8.81
CA GLU A 34 5.86 -8.88 10.16
C GLU A 34 4.59 -8.19 10.67
N LEU A 35 3.68 -7.80 9.77
CA LEU A 35 2.36 -7.26 10.09
C LEU A 35 1.28 -8.35 10.23
N ASP A 36 1.67 -9.62 10.20
CA ASP A 36 0.78 -10.78 10.24
C ASP A 36 -0.29 -10.78 9.12
N LEU A 37 0.03 -10.17 7.96
CA LEU A 37 -0.86 -10.14 6.80
C LEU A 37 -0.63 -11.36 5.90
N ASP A 38 -1.61 -12.25 5.92
CA ASP A 38 -1.60 -13.47 5.11
C ASP A 38 -1.69 -13.16 3.58
N SER A 39 -1.65 -14.22 2.77
CA SER A 39 -1.71 -14.06 1.31
C SER A 39 -3.02 -13.45 0.82
N LEU A 40 -4.14 -13.69 1.52
CA LEU A 40 -5.44 -13.13 1.14
C LEU A 40 -5.48 -11.64 1.48
N ALA A 41 -5.05 -11.25 2.69
CA ALA A 41 -4.98 -9.87 3.11
C ALA A 41 -4.07 -9.02 2.20
N ARG A 42 -2.92 -9.58 1.79
CA ARG A 42 -2.03 -8.92 0.82
C ARG A 42 -2.65 -8.76 -0.58
N ALA A 43 -3.34 -9.78 -1.08
CA ALA A 43 -4.05 -9.67 -2.36
C ALA A 43 -5.17 -8.62 -2.30
N GLU A 44 -5.94 -8.59 -1.20
CA GLU A 44 -6.97 -7.56 -0.99
C GLU A 44 -6.36 -6.16 -0.85
N PHE A 45 -5.21 -6.04 -0.19
CA PHE A 45 -4.49 -4.77 -0.08
C PHE A 45 -4.12 -4.25 -1.46
N ALA A 46 -3.48 -5.08 -2.30
CA ALA A 46 -3.11 -4.72 -3.66
C ALA A 46 -4.33 -4.33 -4.51
N ALA A 47 -5.43 -5.08 -4.42
CA ALA A 47 -6.66 -4.79 -5.16
C ALA A 47 -7.32 -3.45 -4.74
N LYS A 48 -7.34 -3.16 -3.44
CA LYS A 48 -7.87 -1.88 -2.92
C LYS A 48 -6.95 -0.73 -3.28
N LEU A 49 -5.64 -0.92 -3.21
CA LEU A 49 -4.66 0.08 -3.63
C LEU A 49 -4.73 0.36 -5.13
N HIS A 50 -4.95 -0.67 -5.96
CA HIS A 50 -5.21 -0.50 -7.39
C HIS A 50 -6.49 0.29 -7.63
N THR A 51 -7.56 0.00 -6.90
CA THR A 51 -8.82 0.77 -6.99
C THR A 51 -8.62 2.25 -6.61
N HIS A 52 -7.77 2.54 -5.62
CA HIS A 52 -7.46 3.90 -5.18
C HIS A 52 -6.55 4.64 -6.16
N SER A 53 -5.47 4.00 -6.60
CA SER A 53 -4.36 4.65 -7.33
C SER A 53 -4.33 4.41 -8.84
N GLY A 54 -5.06 3.40 -9.32
CA GLY A 54 -5.00 2.91 -10.71
C GLY A 54 -3.76 2.08 -11.05
N VAL A 55 -2.81 1.92 -10.12
CA VAL A 55 -1.56 1.17 -10.34
C VAL A 55 -1.73 -0.26 -9.83
N ASP A 56 -1.45 -1.24 -10.67
CA ASP A 56 -1.43 -2.65 -10.28
C ASP A 56 -0.12 -2.97 -9.52
N THR A 57 -0.27 -3.52 -8.32
CA THR A 57 0.85 -3.84 -7.42
C THR A 57 0.78 -5.27 -6.88
N GLU A 58 -0.08 -6.13 -7.43
CA GLU A 58 -0.32 -7.49 -6.92
C GLU A 58 0.98 -8.30 -6.86
N GLU A 59 1.74 -8.33 -7.96
CA GLU A 59 3.03 -9.06 -8.03
C GLU A 59 4.13 -8.46 -7.13
N ARG A 60 3.97 -7.20 -6.70
CA ARG A 60 4.91 -6.51 -5.82
C ARG A 60 4.58 -6.66 -4.35
N THR A 61 3.34 -7.01 -4.01
CA THR A 61 2.85 -7.15 -2.63
C THR A 61 3.21 -8.53 -2.05
N THR A 62 4.51 -8.82 -2.05
CA THR A 62 5.09 -10.07 -1.53
C THR A 62 5.18 -10.05 0.00
N PRO A 63 5.42 -11.19 0.69
CA PRO A 63 5.45 -11.20 2.16
C PRO A 63 6.57 -10.33 2.75
N ASP A 64 7.69 -10.23 2.02
CA ASP A 64 8.90 -9.47 2.33
C ASP A 64 8.82 -7.99 1.92
N ALA A 65 7.79 -7.59 1.18
CA ALA A 65 7.54 -6.20 0.86
C ALA A 65 6.92 -5.44 2.05
N THR A 66 7.09 -4.13 2.07
CA THR A 66 6.53 -3.23 3.08
C THR A 66 5.44 -2.34 2.47
N PRO A 67 4.44 -1.89 3.25
CA PRO A 67 3.44 -0.92 2.79
C PRO A 67 4.07 0.34 2.16
N ASN A 68 5.16 0.86 2.74
CA ASN A 68 5.88 2.01 2.19
C ASN A 68 6.53 1.71 0.85
N GLN A 69 7.19 0.55 0.69
CA GLN A 69 7.75 0.16 -0.61
C GLN A 69 6.67 0.12 -1.70
N ILE A 70 5.50 -0.46 -1.41
CA ILE A 70 4.39 -0.50 -2.38
C ILE A 70 3.89 0.91 -2.70
N ARG A 71 3.70 1.76 -1.69
CA ARG A 71 3.35 3.17 -1.90
C ARG A 71 4.34 3.89 -2.82
N TRP A 72 5.64 3.67 -2.63
CA TRP A 72 6.66 4.31 -3.45
C TRP A 72 6.64 3.82 -4.90
N ILE A 73 6.37 2.54 -5.13
CA ILE A 73 6.13 2.00 -6.48
C ILE A 73 4.94 2.70 -7.13
N VAL A 74 3.81 2.83 -6.41
CA VAL A 74 2.64 3.55 -6.93
C VAL A 74 2.98 5.00 -7.27
N ALA A 75 3.75 5.68 -6.43
CA ALA A 75 4.15 7.07 -6.66
C ALA A 75 5.08 7.24 -7.87
N ASP A 76 5.94 6.25 -8.16
CA ASP A 76 6.86 6.26 -9.30
C ASP A 76 6.14 5.93 -10.63
N GLU A 77 5.17 5.01 -10.59
CA GLU A 77 4.33 4.62 -11.73
C GLU A 77 3.27 5.67 -12.10
N GLN A 78 2.90 6.54 -11.16
CA GLN A 78 2.04 7.68 -11.44
C GLN A 78 2.76 8.62 -12.40
N PRO A 79 2.27 8.84 -13.64
CA PRO A 79 2.94 9.72 -14.57
C PRO A 79 3.07 11.10 -13.95
N ALA A 80 4.30 11.61 -13.86
CA ALA A 80 4.54 13.01 -13.59
C ALA A 80 3.66 13.80 -14.56
N ARG A 81 2.61 14.46 -14.06
CA ARG A 81 1.77 15.34 -14.87
C ARG A 81 2.65 16.53 -15.26
N THR A 82 3.49 16.34 -16.26
CA THR A 82 4.22 17.41 -16.94
C THR A 82 3.15 18.32 -17.52
N GLY A 83 3.12 19.53 -16.99
CA GLY A 83 2.13 20.55 -17.26
C GLY A 83 1.87 20.76 -18.75
N ARG A 84 0.60 21.00 -19.04
CA ARG A 84 0.10 21.65 -20.25
C ARG A 84 0.71 23.05 -20.39
#